data_AF-A0A8J5M4B3-F1
#
_entry.id   AF-A0A8J5M4B3-F1
#
_cell.length_a   1.000
_cell.length_b   1.000
_cell.length_c   1.000
_cell.angle_alpha   90.00
_cell.angle_beta   90.00
_cell.angle_gamma   90.00
#
_symmetry.space_group_name_H-M   'P 1'
#
loop_
_entity.id
_entity.type
_entity.pdbx_description
1 polymer ?
#
loop_
_entity_poly.entity_id
_entity_poly.type
_entity_poly.pdbx_seq_one_letter_code
_entity_poly.pdbx_strand_id
1 'polypeptide(L)'
;MAGQLQADSKLVCSRSMLYRVKEAVLREVFAEDEKSIEYLLWYLTAFSDRNLGTIANFERNESGNFSRALVALDPAWFSGQAIFGGDAAHMKYRLYNGVQIVLVARDGNFQNRVAAVALAPIEDHANFLSFSRSWYVIDFRFEMYLFSVIDMQELFPPQAS
;
A
#
# COMPACT_ATOMS: atom_id res chain seq x y z
N MET A 1 -15.23 -40.78 -15.74
CA MET A 1 -15.27 -41.11 -14.30
C MET A 1 -14.74 -39.90 -13.54
N ALA A 2 -15.65 -39.16 -12.89
CA ALA A 2 -15.31 -38.04 -12.00
C ALA A 2 -16.10 -38.25 -10.72
N GLY A 3 -15.39 -38.41 -9.60
CA GLY A 3 -15.97 -38.73 -8.30
C GLY A 3 -16.76 -37.53 -7.75
N GLN A 4 -18.04 -37.75 -7.52
CA GLN A 4 -18.98 -36.80 -6.94
C GLN A 4 -18.97 -37.01 -5.42
N LEU A 5 -18.53 -36.00 -4.65
CA LEU A 5 -18.67 -36.02 -3.19
C LEU A 5 -20.17 -35.87 -2.85
N GLN A 6 -20.78 -36.95 -2.36
CA GLN A 6 -22.12 -36.93 -1.80
C GLN A 6 -22.10 -36.17 -0.46
N ALA A 7 -22.54 -34.92 -0.49
CA ALA A 7 -22.90 -34.19 0.72
C ALA A 7 -24.32 -34.61 1.14
N ASP A 8 -24.37 -35.58 2.03
CA ASP A 8 -25.60 -36.12 2.61
C ASP A 8 -26.06 -35.20 3.77
N SER A 9 -27.06 -34.35 3.51
CA SER A 9 -28.11 -33.86 4.43
C SER A 9 -28.70 -32.53 3.94
N LYS A 10 -30.04 -32.47 3.85
CA LYS A 10 -30.81 -31.28 3.47
C LYS A 10 -30.67 -30.18 4.53
N LEU A 11 -29.63 -29.38 4.45
CA LEU A 11 -29.49 -28.17 5.24
C LEU A 11 -30.45 -27.08 4.69
N VAL A 12 -31.67 -27.00 5.24
CA VAL A 12 -32.60 -25.90 4.93
C VAL A 12 -32.16 -24.68 5.71
N CYS A 13 -31.30 -23.88 5.10
CA CYS A 13 -30.77 -22.66 5.68
C CYS A 13 -31.58 -21.44 5.20
N SER A 14 -32.06 -20.61 6.14
CA SER A 14 -32.64 -19.32 5.77
C SER A 14 -31.56 -18.39 5.18
N ARG A 15 -31.94 -17.46 4.30
CA ARG A 15 -31.00 -16.51 3.69
C ARG A 15 -30.18 -15.74 4.73
N SER A 16 -30.79 -15.43 5.87
CA SER A 16 -30.16 -14.77 7.01
C SER A 16 -29.13 -15.65 7.71
N MET A 17 -29.37 -16.96 7.87
CA MET A 17 -28.37 -17.88 8.41
C MET A 17 -27.20 -18.08 7.45
N LEU A 18 -27.45 -18.15 6.14
CA LEU A 18 -26.40 -18.26 5.12
C LEU A 18 -25.50 -17.03 5.14
N TYR A 19 -26.09 -15.84 5.29
CA TYR A 19 -25.33 -14.60 5.46
C TYR A 19 -24.49 -14.60 6.73
N ARG A 20 -25.04 -15.06 7.86
CA ARG A 20 -24.30 -15.13 9.13
C ARG A 20 -23.17 -16.14 9.09
N VAL A 21 -23.37 -17.29 8.45
CA VAL A 21 -22.32 -18.30 8.24
C VAL A 21 -21.26 -17.77 7.29
N LYS A 22 -21.65 -17.12 6.19
CA LYS A 22 -20.71 -16.44 5.28
C LYS A 22 -19.89 -15.40 6.04
N GLU A 23 -20.52 -14.52 6.81
CA GLU A 23 -19.84 -13.52 7.64
C GLU A 23 -18.94 -14.14 8.71
N ALA A 24 -19.36 -15.24 9.35
CA ALA A 24 -18.54 -15.94 10.33
C ALA A 24 -17.31 -16.58 9.68
N VAL A 25 -17.49 -17.25 8.54
CA VAL A 25 -16.38 -17.84 7.76
C VAL A 25 -15.46 -16.75 7.23
N LEU A 26 -15.99 -15.65 6.71
CA LEU A 26 -15.16 -14.52 6.28
C LEU A 26 -14.40 -13.92 7.47
N ARG A 27 -15.04 -13.75 8.62
CA ARG A 27 -14.37 -13.27 9.83
C ARG A 27 -13.30 -14.22 10.34
N GLU A 28 -13.44 -15.53 10.13
CA GLU A 28 -12.48 -16.53 10.60
C GLU A 28 -11.35 -16.78 9.60
N VAL A 29 -11.66 -16.83 8.30
CA VAL A 29 -10.67 -16.92 7.21
C VAL A 29 -9.86 -15.64 7.09
N PHE A 30 -10.51 -14.50 7.30
CA PHE A 30 -9.88 -13.19 7.44
C PHE A 30 -9.88 -12.77 8.90
N ALA A 31 -9.72 -13.71 9.85
CA ALA A 31 -9.39 -13.36 11.22
C ALA A 31 -7.99 -12.78 11.21
N GLU A 32 -7.93 -11.47 11.04
CA GLU A 32 -6.70 -10.70 10.96
C GLU A 32 -5.98 -10.84 12.30
N ASP A 33 -4.72 -11.26 12.27
CA ASP A 33 -3.87 -11.22 13.46
C ASP A 33 -3.67 -9.73 13.80
N GLU A 34 -4.18 -9.30 14.96
CA GLU A 34 -4.02 -7.94 15.49
C GLU A 34 -2.54 -7.51 15.51
N LYS A 35 -1.62 -8.48 15.51
CA LYS A 35 -0.17 -8.29 15.51
C LYS A 35 0.47 -8.10 14.14
N SER A 36 -0.28 -8.19 13.05
CA SER A 36 0.25 -8.08 11.67
C SER A 36 1.04 -6.78 11.44
N ILE A 37 0.58 -5.65 11.99
CA ILE A 37 1.29 -4.37 11.95
C ILE A 37 2.54 -4.37 12.84
N GLU A 38 2.54 -5.12 13.95
CA GLU A 38 3.71 -5.24 14.84
C GLU A 38 4.88 -5.94 14.12
N TYR A 39 4.58 -6.89 13.23
CA TYR A 39 5.59 -7.57 12.42
C TYR A 39 6.09 -6.74 11.24
N LEU A 40 5.43 -5.64 10.88
CA LEU A 40 5.79 -4.82 9.72
C LEU A 40 7.24 -4.32 9.80
N LEU A 41 7.68 -3.86 10.97
CA LEU A 41 9.07 -3.44 11.17
C LEU A 41 10.04 -4.60 10.91
N TRP A 42 9.73 -5.81 11.39
CA TRP A 42 10.55 -6.99 11.15
C TRP A 42 10.59 -7.36 9.66
N TYR A 43 9.44 -7.32 8.97
CA TYR A 43 9.37 -7.58 7.53
C TYR A 43 10.20 -6.58 6.72
N LEU A 44 10.11 -5.29 7.05
CA LEU A 44 10.86 -4.24 6.38
C LEU A 44 12.37 -4.41 6.60
N THR A 45 12.77 -4.73 7.82
CA THR A 45 14.17 -5.01 8.16
C THR A 45 14.69 -6.21 7.37
N ALA A 46 13.97 -7.33 7.42
CA ALA A 46 14.34 -8.54 6.68
C ALA A 46 14.33 -8.33 5.15
N PHE A 47 13.46 -7.46 4.65
CA PHE A 47 13.43 -7.07 3.25
C PHE A 47 14.69 -6.30 2.85
N SER A 48 15.07 -5.27 3.60
CA SER A 48 16.28 -4.49 3.34
C SER A 48 17.55 -5.33 3.47
N ASP A 49 17.62 -6.21 4.47
CA ASP A 49 18.78 -7.10 4.67
C ASP A 49 18.99 -8.06 3.49
N ARG A 50 17.90 -8.50 2.85
CA ARG A 50 17.96 -9.41 1.70
C ARG A 50 18.12 -8.71 0.36
N ASN A 51 17.73 -7.44 0.27
CA ASN A 51 17.73 -6.69 -0.98
C ASN A 51 18.62 -5.45 -0.84
N LEU A 52 19.91 -5.64 -1.07
CA LEU A 52 20.89 -4.55 -1.07
C LEU A 52 20.48 -3.45 -2.05
N GLY A 53 20.61 -2.19 -1.63
CA GLY A 53 20.20 -1.02 -2.41
C GLY A 53 18.73 -0.62 -2.23
N THR A 54 17.92 -1.44 -1.55
CA THR A 54 16.56 -1.04 -1.19
C THR A 54 16.53 -0.19 0.08
N ILE A 55 15.58 0.73 0.13
CA ILE A 55 15.36 1.63 1.27
C ILE A 55 14.05 1.20 1.92
N ALA A 56 14.08 0.87 3.21
CA ALA A 56 12.88 0.64 3.98
C ALA A 56 12.84 1.57 5.19
N ASN A 57 11.73 2.28 5.35
CA ASN A 57 11.50 3.17 6.48
C ASN A 57 10.24 2.77 7.22
N PHE A 58 10.27 2.91 8.54
CA PHE A 58 9.16 2.64 9.43
C PHE A 58 9.07 3.77 10.44
N GLU A 59 7.92 4.42 10.51
CA GLU A 59 7.69 5.57 11.38
C GLU A 59 6.52 5.28 12.33
N ARG A 60 6.73 5.69 13.58
CA ARG A 60 5.70 5.73 14.62
C ARG A 60 5.34 7.17 14.91
N ASN A 61 4.09 7.41 15.28
CA ASN A 61 3.66 8.71 15.77
C ASN A 61 4.17 8.95 17.19
N GLU A 62 3.89 10.14 17.74
CA GLU A 62 4.28 10.52 19.11
C GLU A 62 3.71 9.60 20.19
N SER A 63 2.57 8.95 19.92
CA SER A 63 1.94 7.96 20.80
C SER A 63 2.58 6.56 20.70
N GLY A 64 3.57 6.35 19.83
CA GLY A 64 4.24 5.07 19.62
C GLY A 64 3.49 4.09 18.72
N ASN A 65 2.36 4.51 18.15
CA ASN A 65 1.57 3.72 17.20
C ASN A 65 2.18 3.82 15.79
N PHE A 66 1.92 2.81 14.96
CA PHE A 66 2.28 2.87 13.55
C PHE A 66 1.72 4.12 12.88
N SER A 67 2.57 4.81 12.12
CA SER A 67 2.17 6.00 11.36
C SER A 67 2.39 5.79 9.87
N ARG A 68 3.61 5.44 9.46
CA ARG A 68 3.99 5.33 8.06
C ARG A 68 5.00 4.21 7.85
N ALA A 69 4.96 3.61 6.67
CA ALA A 69 5.99 2.69 6.21
C ALA A 69 6.30 2.94 4.74
N LEU A 70 7.53 2.66 4.32
CA LEU A 70 7.98 2.80 2.95
C LEU A 70 8.90 1.63 2.61
N VAL A 71 8.76 1.12 1.39
CA VAL A 71 9.79 0.35 0.70
C VAL A 71 10.04 1.01 -0.64
N ALA A 72 11.30 1.33 -0.92
CA ALA A 72 11.73 1.84 -2.20
C ALA A 72 12.87 0.98 -2.76
N LEU A 73 12.84 0.75 -4.07
CA LEU A 73 13.89 0.07 -4.80
C LEU A 73 15.04 1.03 -5.07
N ASP A 74 16.22 0.47 -5.36
CA ASP A 74 17.42 1.23 -5.67
C ASP A 74 17.20 2.12 -6.91
N PRO A 75 17.36 3.44 -6.80
CA PRO A 75 17.27 4.36 -7.94
C PRO A 75 18.20 3.98 -9.10
N ALA A 76 19.33 3.32 -8.84
CA ALA A 76 20.26 2.86 -9.87
C ALA A 76 19.60 1.87 -10.85
N TRP A 77 18.53 1.17 -10.44
CA TRP A 77 17.81 0.23 -11.30
C TRP A 77 16.94 0.92 -12.36
N PHE A 78 16.74 2.23 -12.24
CA PHE A 78 15.90 3.04 -13.12
C PHE A 78 16.72 3.93 -14.07
N SER A 79 18.03 3.65 -14.22
CA SER A 79 18.92 4.38 -15.13
C SER A 79 18.91 5.90 -14.93
N GLY A 80 18.68 6.36 -13.70
CA GLY A 80 18.57 7.79 -13.38
C GLY A 80 17.32 8.47 -13.92
N GLN A 81 16.29 7.72 -14.34
CA GLN A 81 14.99 8.29 -14.65
C GLN A 81 14.20 8.56 -13.37
N ALA A 82 13.68 9.79 -13.24
CA ALA A 82 12.82 10.18 -12.14
C ALA A 82 11.52 9.36 -12.11
N ILE A 83 10.81 9.40 -10.97
CA ILE A 83 9.46 8.84 -10.83
C ILE A 83 8.60 9.42 -11.95
N PHE A 84 7.94 8.53 -12.68
CA PHE A 84 7.12 8.84 -13.85
C PHE A 84 5.65 9.10 -13.46
N GLY A 85 5.18 8.52 -12.36
CA GLY A 85 3.83 8.74 -11.85
C GLY A 85 3.64 8.12 -10.47
N GLY A 86 2.58 8.52 -9.78
CA GLY A 86 2.16 7.95 -8.51
C GLY A 86 0.66 7.66 -8.56
N ASP A 87 0.25 6.62 -7.85
CA ASP A 87 -1.16 6.30 -7.60
C ASP A 87 -1.36 6.05 -6.11
N ALA A 88 -2.51 6.44 -5.57
CA ALA A 88 -2.85 6.28 -4.17
C ALA A 88 -4.19 5.56 -4.06
N ALA A 89 -4.20 4.45 -3.32
CA ALA A 89 -5.40 3.68 -3.06
C ALA A 89 -5.78 3.79 -1.58
N HIS A 90 -7.03 4.19 -1.32
CA HIS A 90 -7.56 4.13 0.05
C HIS A 90 -7.66 2.69 0.53
N MET A 91 -7.02 2.43 1.67
CA MET A 91 -7.13 1.17 2.39
C MET A 91 -8.11 1.35 3.55
N LYS A 92 -9.17 0.55 3.54
CA LYS A 92 -10.06 0.38 4.69
C LYS A 92 -9.76 -0.99 5.29
N TYR A 93 -8.91 -1.00 6.31
CA TYR A 93 -8.53 -2.20 7.05
C TYR A 93 -8.91 -2.01 8.52
N ARG A 94 -9.28 -3.09 9.21
CA ARG A 94 -9.80 -3.00 10.58
C ARG A 94 -8.75 -2.42 11.55
N LEU A 95 -7.48 -2.72 11.29
CA LEU A 95 -6.33 -2.28 12.09
C LEU A 95 -5.63 -1.03 11.54
N TYR A 96 -5.94 -0.63 10.30
CA TYR A 96 -5.32 0.52 9.65
C TYR A 96 -6.25 1.12 8.59
N ASN A 97 -6.65 2.36 8.81
CA ASN A 97 -7.35 3.15 7.80
C ASN A 97 -6.40 4.20 7.29
N GLY A 98 -5.96 4.06 6.05
CA GLY A 98 -5.02 4.97 5.44
C GLY A 98 -4.99 4.82 3.94
N VAL A 99 -3.86 5.16 3.34
CA VAL A 99 -3.63 5.08 1.90
C VAL A 99 -2.37 4.29 1.61
N GLN A 100 -2.43 3.50 0.55
CA GLN A 100 -1.26 2.89 -0.07
C GLN A 100 -0.87 3.74 -1.27
N ILE A 101 0.32 4.32 -1.23
CA ILE A 101 0.87 5.11 -2.31
C ILE A 101 1.85 4.25 -3.07
N VAL A 102 1.70 4.15 -4.38
CA VAL A 102 2.60 3.43 -5.28
C VAL A 102 3.26 4.43 -6.21
N LEU A 103 4.58 4.49 -6.17
CA LEU A 103 5.38 5.30 -7.07
C LEU A 103 5.91 4.42 -8.19
N VAL A 104 5.73 4.86 -9.44
CA VAL A 104 6.13 4.15 -10.64
C VAL A 104 7.23 4.95 -11.33
N ALA A 105 8.33 4.30 -11.65
CA ALA A 105 9.40 4.85 -12.48
C ALA A 105 9.57 3.99 -13.74
N ARG A 106 10.43 4.44 -14.65
CA ARG A 106 10.78 3.71 -15.86
C ARG A 106 12.17 3.11 -15.72
N ASP A 107 12.32 1.86 -16.13
CA ASP A 107 13.63 1.23 -16.19
C ASP A 107 14.42 1.68 -17.44
N GLY A 108 15.67 1.21 -17.56
CA GLY A 108 16.52 1.48 -18.73
C GLY A 108 15.94 1.04 -20.08
N ASN A 109 14.87 0.24 -20.08
CA ASN A 109 14.15 -0.22 -21.28
C ASN A 109 12.80 0.51 -21.47
N PHE A 110 12.60 1.63 -20.77
CA PHE A 110 11.36 2.42 -20.78
C PHE A 110 10.11 1.64 -20.33
N GLN A 111 10.28 0.55 -19.58
CA GLN A 111 9.16 -0.18 -19.01
C GLN A 111 8.77 0.42 -17.66
N ASN A 112 7.47 0.59 -17.44
CA ASN A 112 6.94 1.05 -16.17
C ASN A 112 7.18 -0.03 -15.11
N ARG A 113 7.80 0.36 -14.00
CA ARG A 113 8.06 -0.51 -12.85
C ARG A 113 7.74 0.23 -11.56
N VAL A 114 7.23 -0.52 -10.59
CA VAL A 114 7.05 0.01 -9.24
C VAL A 114 8.42 0.33 -8.66
N ALA A 115 8.59 1.57 -8.25
CA ALA A 115 9.82 2.11 -7.73
C ALA A 115 9.76 2.23 -6.20
N ALA A 116 8.59 2.57 -5.67
CA ALA A 116 8.36 2.55 -4.24
C ALA A 116 6.89 2.26 -3.90
N VAL A 117 6.66 1.74 -2.71
CA VAL A 117 5.34 1.56 -2.10
C VAL A 117 5.39 2.11 -0.69
N ALA A 118 4.42 2.93 -0.34
CA ALA A 118 4.30 3.53 0.96
C ALA A 118 2.91 3.34 1.56
N LEU A 119 2.86 3.25 2.88
CA LEU A 119 1.65 3.31 3.69
C LEU A 119 1.65 4.63 4.43
N ALA A 120 0.57 5.40 4.27
CA ALA A 120 0.41 6.71 4.89
C ALA A 120 -0.99 6.87 5.50
N PRO A 121 -1.15 7.66 6.58
CA PRO A 121 -2.44 7.79 7.23
C PRO A 121 -3.47 8.51 6.35
N ILE A 122 -3.00 9.47 5.54
CA ILE A 122 -3.82 10.24 4.60
C ILE A 122 -3.04 10.52 3.32
N GLU A 123 -3.77 10.75 2.23
CA GLU A 123 -3.19 11.24 0.98
C GLU A 123 -3.03 12.76 1.10
N ASP A 124 -1.83 13.21 1.49
CA ASP A 124 -1.51 14.63 1.56
C ASP A 124 -0.09 14.90 1.03
N HIS A 125 0.16 16.16 0.69
CA HIS A 125 1.45 16.60 0.17
C HIS A 125 2.61 16.27 1.13
N ALA A 126 2.39 16.37 2.44
CA ALA A 126 3.41 16.11 3.45
C ALA A 126 3.85 14.63 3.45
N ASN A 127 2.92 13.70 3.28
CA ASN A 127 3.22 12.27 3.19
C ASN A 127 3.96 11.97 1.89
N PHE A 128 3.49 12.49 0.75
CA PHE A 128 4.23 12.35 -0.52
C PHE A 128 5.66 12.92 -0.42
N LEU A 129 5.85 14.07 0.20
CA LEU A 129 7.18 14.65 0.43
C LEU A 129 8.05 13.82 1.38
N SER A 130 7.47 13.25 2.43
CA SER A 130 8.21 12.36 3.36
C SER A 130 8.74 11.13 2.62
N PHE A 131 7.94 10.57 1.71
CA PHE A 131 8.33 9.43 0.88
C PHE A 131 9.32 9.82 -0.20
N SER A 132 9.11 10.97 -0.84
CA SER A 132 10.00 11.49 -1.86
C SER A 132 11.38 11.77 -1.26
N ARG A 133 11.50 12.44 -0.11
CA ARG A 133 12.78 12.70 0.58
C ARG A 133 13.59 11.45 0.88
N SER A 134 12.91 10.34 1.18
CA SER A 134 13.57 9.05 1.40
C SER A 134 14.20 8.48 0.12
N TRP A 135 13.70 8.86 -1.05
CA TRP A 135 14.22 8.49 -2.38
C TRP A 135 15.14 9.55 -3.00
N TYR A 136 14.97 10.83 -2.61
CA TYR A 136 15.58 12.02 -3.20
C TYR A 136 16.99 12.36 -2.72
N VAL A 137 17.67 11.42 -2.08
CA VAL A 137 19.14 11.49 -2.03
C VAL A 137 19.73 11.43 -3.46
N ILE A 138 18.93 11.16 -4.52
CA ILE A 138 19.42 10.99 -5.90
C ILE A 138 18.74 11.83 -7.03
N ASP A 139 17.53 12.44 -6.94
CA ASP A 139 17.05 13.27 -8.09
C ASP A 139 15.97 14.34 -7.76
N PHE A 140 16.23 15.60 -8.16
CA PHE A 140 15.47 16.83 -7.85
C PHE A 140 14.22 17.10 -8.73
N ARG A 141 13.86 16.21 -9.67
CA ARG A 141 12.87 16.53 -10.72
C ARG A 141 11.41 16.16 -10.41
N PHE A 142 11.13 15.36 -9.38
CA PHE A 142 9.76 14.91 -9.09
C PHE A 142 8.93 15.93 -8.27
N GLU A 143 9.56 16.91 -7.61
CA GLU A 143 8.83 17.95 -6.87
C GLU A 143 7.96 18.80 -7.80
N MET A 144 8.45 19.18 -8.98
CA MET A 144 7.67 19.98 -9.94
C MET A 144 6.43 19.25 -10.48
N TYR A 145 6.49 17.93 -10.65
CA TYR A 145 5.35 17.14 -11.13
C TYR A 145 4.29 16.97 -10.03
N LEU A 146 4.72 16.74 -8.78
CA LEU A 146 3.83 16.60 -7.64
C LEU A 146 3.06 17.91 -7.37
N PHE A 147 3.73 19.07 -7.47
CA PHE A 147 3.07 20.38 -7.40
C PHE A 147 1.96 20.51 -8.45
N SER A 148 2.21 20.09 -9.70
CA SER A 148 1.20 20.20 -10.77
C SER A 148 -0.02 19.28 -10.57
N VAL A 149 0.17 18.09 -9.98
CA VAL A 149 -0.91 17.11 -9.79
C VAL A 149 -1.74 17.45 -8.56
N ILE A 150 -1.11 17.89 -7.47
CA ILE A 150 -1.82 18.29 -6.24
C ILE A 150 -2.55 19.61 -6.45
N ASP A 151 -1.93 20.61 -7.10
CA ASP A 151 -2.62 21.87 -7.44
C ASP A 151 -3.83 21.61 -8.37
N MET A 152 -3.76 20.64 -9.29
CA MET A 152 -4.91 20.29 -10.12
C MET A 152 -6.06 19.64 -9.34
N GLN A 153 -5.79 18.88 -8.28
CA GLN A 153 -6.85 18.30 -7.44
C GLN A 153 -7.46 19.33 -6.48
N GLU A 154 -6.69 20.30 -5.99
CA GLU A 154 -7.24 21.41 -5.18
C GLU A 154 -8.02 22.43 -6.03
N LEU A 155 -7.66 22.64 -7.30
CA LEU A 155 -8.37 23.54 -8.23
C LEU A 155 -9.70 22.97 -8.76
N PHE A 156 -9.92 21.65 -8.65
CA PHE A 156 -11.16 20.98 -9.08
C PHE A 156 -11.67 20.04 -7.97
N PRO A 157 -12.30 20.58 -6.90
CA PRO A 157 -12.94 19.73 -5.91
C PRO A 157 -14.01 18.85 -6.59
N PRO A 158 -14.15 17.58 -6.20
CA PRO A 158 -15.18 16.70 -6.76
C PRO A 158 -16.55 17.33 -6.53
N GLN A 159 -17.27 17.59 -7.63
CA GLN A 159 -18.66 18.03 -7.57
C GLN A 159 -19.47 16.92 -6.89
N ALA A 160 -19.89 17.18 -5.66
CA ALA A 160 -20.79 16.29 -4.92
C ALA A 160 -22.12 16.18 -5.69
N SER A 161 -22.42 14.99 -6.16
CA SER A 161 -23.74 14.59 -6.70
C SER A 161 -24.70 14.27 -5.56
#